data_AF-A0A160PA15-F1
#
_entry.id   AF-A0A160PA15-F1
#
_cell.length_a   1.000
_cell.length_b   1.000
_cell.length_c   1.000
_cell.angle_alpha   90.00
_cell.angle_beta   90.00
_cell.angle_gamma   90.00
#
_symmetry.space_group_name_H-M   'P 1'
#
loop_
_entity.id
_entity.type
_entity.pdbx_description
1 polymer ?
#
loop_
_entity_poly.entity_id
_entity_poly.type
_entity_poly.pdbx_seq_one_letter_code
_entity_poly.pdbx_strand_id
1 'polypeptide(L)'
;MTSGFPAFLELAEKFPGGKDQVFAVVVGPAENVTEKRDQLAPVARVVTEEQGGAVAAALGVKGYPAFALPDSSGSVRAAGTMVQDVSMASAGAA
;
A
#
# COMPACT_ATOMS: atom_id res chain seq x y z
N MET A 1 -7.97 14.50 11.58
CA MET A 1 -7.47 13.11 11.70
C MET A 1 -7.87 12.40 10.42
N THR A 2 -7.06 12.48 9.38
CA THR A 2 -7.43 11.92 8.07
C THR A 2 -7.14 10.42 8.10
N SER A 3 -8.21 9.63 8.09
CA SER A 3 -8.18 8.18 7.97
C SER A 3 -7.21 7.75 6.87
N GLY A 4 -6.37 6.73 7.10
CA GLY A 4 -5.22 6.43 6.23
C GLY A 4 -5.53 6.07 4.76
N PHE A 5 -6.79 5.79 4.42
CA PHE A 5 -7.19 5.36 3.08
C PHE A 5 -7.27 6.51 2.06
N PRO A 6 -8.01 7.62 2.29
CA PRO A 6 -7.92 8.82 1.44
C PRO A 6 -6.48 9.34 1.24
N ALA A 7 -5.69 9.40 2.30
CA ALA A 7 -4.30 9.85 2.23
C ALA A 7 -3.43 8.93 1.35
N PHE A 8 -3.71 7.63 1.36
CA PHE A 8 -3.02 6.68 0.50
C PHE A 8 -3.37 6.89 -0.98
N LEU A 9 -4.65 7.12 -1.31
CA LEU A 9 -5.07 7.40 -2.68
C LEU A 9 -4.37 8.64 -3.25
N GLU A 10 -4.30 9.72 -2.46
CA GLU A 10 -3.59 10.94 -2.85
C GLU A 10 -2.09 10.72 -3.06
N LEU A 11 -1.44 9.92 -2.22
CA LEU A 11 -0.03 9.57 -2.38
C LEU A 11 0.20 8.71 -3.62
N ALA A 12 -0.64 7.70 -3.83
CA ALA A 12 -0.56 6.77 -4.96
C ALA A 12 -0.72 7.48 -6.30
N GLU A 13 -1.68 8.41 -6.40
CA GLU A 13 -1.91 9.20 -7.61
C GLU A 13 -0.70 10.07 -7.98
N LYS A 14 0.02 10.59 -6.98
CA LYS A 14 1.18 11.48 -7.17
C LYS A 14 2.51 10.73 -7.19
N PHE A 15 2.51 9.40 -7.03
CA PHE A 15 3.74 8.64 -6.87
C PHE A 15 4.55 8.61 -8.17
N PRO A 16 5.87 8.86 -8.13
CA PRO A 16 6.70 8.80 -9.33
C PRO A 16 6.71 7.39 -9.92
N GLY A 17 6.44 7.29 -11.22
CA GLY A 17 6.23 6.01 -11.92
C GLY A 17 4.79 5.49 -11.89
N GLY A 18 3.88 6.19 -11.22
CA GLY A 18 2.44 5.98 -11.25
C GLY A 18 2.00 4.58 -10.79
N LYS A 19 0.84 4.14 -11.28
CA LYS A 19 0.19 2.88 -10.87
C LYS A 19 1.08 1.63 -10.96
N ASP A 20 2.10 1.64 -11.82
CA ASP A 20 2.96 0.49 -12.06
C ASP A 20 4.02 0.31 -10.96
N GLN A 21 4.30 1.37 -10.21
CA GLN A 21 5.21 1.39 -9.06
C GLN A 21 4.47 1.40 -7.72
N VAL A 22 3.14 1.40 -7.72
CA VAL A 22 2.31 1.36 -6.51
C VAL A 22 1.60 0.02 -6.41
N PHE A 23 1.71 -0.62 -5.25
CA PHE A 23 1.09 -1.91 -4.97
C PHE A 23 0.21 -1.82 -3.73
N ALA A 24 -1.02 -2.33 -3.83
CA ALA A 24 -1.98 -2.32 -2.73
C ALA A 24 -2.53 -3.74 -2.50
N VAL A 25 -2.46 -4.19 -1.26
CA VAL A 25 -3.01 -5.49 -0.83
C VAL A 25 -4.25 -5.24 0.00
N VAL A 26 -5.39 -5.74 -0.46
CA VAL A 26 -6.66 -5.64 0.25
C VAL A 26 -7.00 -7.00 0.85
N VAL A 27 -6.99 -7.05 2.17
CA VAL A 27 -7.20 -8.28 2.93
C VAL A 27 -8.62 -8.33 3.46
N GLY A 28 -9.38 -9.37 3.11
CA GLY A 28 -10.76 -9.57 3.55
C GLY A 28 -11.56 -10.49 2.64
N PRO A 29 -12.80 -10.84 3.02
CA PRO A 29 -13.68 -11.64 2.17
C PRO A 29 -14.03 -10.88 0.89
N ALA A 30 -14.23 -11.61 -0.22
CA ALA A 30 -14.42 -11.05 -1.57
C ALA A 30 -15.48 -9.93 -1.64
N GLU A 31 -16.59 -10.11 -0.92
CA GLU A 31 -17.68 -9.14 -0.81
C GLU A 31 -17.26 -7.79 -0.21
N ASN A 32 -16.33 -7.78 0.76
CA ASN A 32 -15.89 -6.56 1.45
C ASN A 32 -14.70 -5.87 0.77
N VAL A 33 -13.97 -6.58 -0.09
CA VAL A 33 -12.77 -6.02 -0.75
C VAL A 33 -13.06 -5.42 -2.12
N THR A 34 -14.24 -5.67 -2.69
CA THR A 34 -14.60 -5.21 -4.04
C THR A 34 -14.59 -3.68 -4.14
N GLU A 35 -15.32 -2.99 -3.25
CA GLU A 35 -15.38 -1.52 -3.28
C GLU A 35 -14.01 -0.84 -3.06
N LYS A 36 -13.18 -1.41 -2.18
CA LYS A 36 -11.81 -0.92 -1.96
C LYS A 36 -10.91 -1.18 -3.17
N ARG A 37 -11.06 -2.33 -3.81
CA ARG A 37 -10.32 -2.68 -5.03
C ARG A 37 -10.67 -1.71 -6.16
N ASP A 38 -11.94 -1.39 -6.38
CA ASP A 38 -12.36 -0.47 -7.44
C ASP A 38 -11.79 0.93 -7.26
N GLN A 39 -11.71 1.42 -6.02
CA GLN A 39 -11.09 2.70 -5.70
C GLN A 39 -9.55 2.70 -5.88
N LEU A 40 -8.90 1.56 -5.67
CA LEU A 40 -7.43 1.43 -5.76
C LEU A 40 -6.93 1.10 -7.17
N ALA A 41 -7.73 0.38 -7.97
CA ALA A 41 -7.40 -0.04 -9.32
C ALA A 41 -6.87 1.06 -10.26
N PRO A 42 -7.38 2.32 -10.24
CA PRO A 42 -6.86 3.37 -11.10
C PRO A 42 -5.45 3.85 -10.72
N VAL A 43 -5.05 3.71 -9.46
CA VAL A 43 -3.81 4.32 -8.91
C VAL A 43 -2.78 3.30 -8.43
N ALA A 44 -3.12 2.01 -8.38
CA ALA A 44 -2.24 0.96 -7.88
C ALA A 44 -2.51 -0.39 -8.56
N ARG A 45 -1.51 -1.26 -8.55
CA ARG A 45 -1.71 -2.70 -8.77
C ARG A 45 -2.31 -3.31 -7.51
N VAL A 46 -3.52 -3.82 -7.63
CA VAL A 46 -4.29 -4.34 -6.48
C VAL A 46 -4.25 -5.86 -6.46
N VAL A 47 -3.88 -6.41 -5.30
CA VAL A 47 -4.07 -7.83 -4.97
C VAL A 47 -5.08 -7.94 -3.85
N THR A 48 -6.05 -8.84 -4.03
CA THR A 48 -7.03 -9.19 -2.99
C THR A 48 -6.69 -10.55 -2.43
N GLU A 49 -6.67 -10.68 -1.11
CA GLU A 49 -6.43 -11.96 -0.43
C GLU A 49 -7.26 -12.09 0.84
N GLU A 50 -7.43 -13.32 1.32
CA GLU A 50 -8.05 -13.57 2.63
C GLU A 50 -7.07 -13.30 3.78
N GLN A 51 -7.56 -13.28 5.02
CA GLN A 51 -6.70 -13.12 6.19
C GLN A 51 -5.62 -14.20 6.24
N GLY A 52 -4.36 -13.78 6.40
CA GLY A 52 -3.21 -14.70 6.37
C GLY A 52 -2.80 -15.12 4.95
N GLY A 53 -3.23 -14.38 3.93
CA GLY A 53 -2.85 -14.63 2.54
C GLY A 53 -1.33 -14.55 2.29
N ALA A 54 -0.92 -15.09 1.14
CA ALA A 54 0.47 -15.29 0.80
C ALA A 54 1.29 -13.99 0.75
N VAL A 55 0.69 -12.86 0.35
CA VAL A 55 1.41 -11.59 0.22
C VAL A 55 1.66 -10.98 1.58
N ALA A 56 0.61 -10.85 2.41
CA ALA A 56 0.75 -10.40 3.79
C ALA A 56 1.75 -11.25 4.60
N ALA A 57 1.73 -12.58 4.41
CA ALA A 57 2.67 -13.49 5.05
C ALA A 57 4.11 -13.28 4.55
N ALA A 58 4.33 -13.16 3.24
CA ALA A 58 5.66 -12.92 2.65
C ALA A 58 6.27 -11.58 3.11
N LEU A 59 5.43 -10.55 3.29
CA LEU A 59 5.84 -9.24 3.79
C LEU A 59 5.92 -9.17 5.33
N GLY A 60 5.58 -10.25 6.04
CA GLY A 60 5.60 -10.29 7.50
C GLY A 60 4.62 -9.33 8.18
N VAL A 61 3.50 -9.01 7.52
CA VAL A 61 2.48 -8.09 8.03
C VAL A 61 1.78 -8.71 9.23
N LYS A 62 1.82 -8.01 10.38
CA LYS A 62 1.20 -8.45 11.64
C LYS A 62 -0.07 -7.69 12.02
N GLY A 63 -0.40 -6.64 11.29
CA GLY A 63 -1.54 -5.78 11.57
C GLY A 63 -1.83 -4.82 10.43
N TYR A 64 -3.06 -4.31 10.38
CA TYR A 64 -3.53 -3.42 9.32
C TYR A 64 -4.05 -2.10 9.94
N PRO A 65 -3.84 -0.95 9.27
CA PRO A 65 -3.12 -0.77 8.01
C PRO A 65 -1.59 -0.88 8.17
N ALA A 66 -0.92 -1.32 7.09
CA ALA A 66 0.54 -1.39 7.00
C ALA A 66 1.00 -0.78 5.68
N PHE A 67 2.05 0.04 5.76
CA PHE A 67 2.68 0.70 4.62
C PHE A 67 4.18 0.38 4.61
N ALA A 68 4.75 0.20 3.42
CA ALA A 68 6.18 0.00 3.24
C ALA A 68 6.64 0.64 1.93
N LEU A 69 7.86 1.17 1.93
CA LEU A 69 8.54 1.69 0.75
C LEU A 69 9.82 0.88 0.52
N PRO A 70 9.79 -0.12 -0.38
CA PRO A 70 10.99 -0.84 -0.80
C PRO A 70 11.81 -0.01 -1.78
N ASP A 71 13.11 -0.25 -1.84
CA ASP A 71 13.99 0.24 -2.90
C ASP A 71 14.22 -0.80 -4.01
N SER A 72 15.00 -0.43 -5.02
CA SER A 72 15.30 -1.28 -6.18
C SER A 72 16.07 -2.56 -5.84
N SER A 73 16.68 -2.65 -4.66
CA SER A 73 17.35 -3.87 -4.17
C SER A 73 16.38 -4.83 -3.47
N GLY A 74 15.13 -4.43 -3.26
CA GLY A 74 14.14 -5.17 -2.48
C GLY A 74 14.24 -4.92 -0.97
N SER A 75 15.05 -3.95 -0.52
CA SER A 75 15.19 -3.59 0.89
C SER A 75 14.13 -2.55 1.28
N VAL A 76 13.49 -2.72 2.44
CA VAL A 76 12.50 -1.75 2.95
C VAL A 76 13.22 -0.53 3.51
N ARG A 77 13.02 0.64 2.89
CA ARG A 77 13.59 1.92 3.36
C ARG A 77 12.77 2.58 4.45
N ALA A 78 11.46 2.39 4.41
CA ALA A 78 10.54 2.88 5.42
C ALA A 78 9.33 1.94 5.53
N ALA A 79 8.80 1.81 6.74
CA ALA A 79 7.56 1.11 6.99
C ALA A 79 6.85 1.71 8.20
N GLY A 80 5.53 1.57 8.25
CA GLY A 80 4.71 2.08 9.34
C GLY A 80 3.24 1.75 9.20
N THR A 81 2.43 2.32 10.09
CA THR A 81 0.97 2.14 10.11
C THR A 81 0.24 3.39 9.60
N MET A 82 0.98 4.45 9.27
CA MET A 82 0.46 5.68 8.68
C MET A 82 1.18 5.99 7.36
N VAL A 83 0.46 6.59 6.41
CA VAL A 83 1.01 7.00 5.09
C VAL A 83 2.20 7.96 5.26
N GLN A 84 2.18 8.80 6.29
CA GLN A 84 3.27 9.73 6.61
C GLN A 84 4.59 9.03 6.94
N ASP A 85 4.55 7.80 7.47
CA ASP A 85 5.75 7.03 7.83
C ASP A 85 6.57 6.65 6.58
N VAL A 86 5.91 6.51 5.42
CA VAL A 86 6.56 6.18 4.13
C VAL A 86 6.69 7.38 3.20
N SER A 87 5.81 8.38 3.32
CA SER A 87 5.87 9.61 2.50
C SER A 87 7.15 10.41 2.75
N MET A 88 7.56 10.58 4.01
CA MET A 88 8.79 11.32 4.35
C MET A 88 10.05 10.67 3.76
N ALA A 89 10.05 9.34 3.59
CA ALA A 89 11.16 8.61 2.99
C ALA A 89 11.18 8.70 1.45
N SER A 90 10.01 8.84 0.82
CA SER A 90 9.90 9.01 -0.65
C SER A 90 10.40 10.37 -1.14
N ALA A 91 10.30 11.41 -0.29
CA ALA A 91 10.75 12.77 -0.62
C ALA A 91 12.28 12.91 -0.73
N GLY A 92 13.06 11.94 -0.20
CA GLY A 92 14.52 11.96 -0.20
C GLY A 92 15.19 11.19 -1.35
N ALA A 93 14.42 10.67 -2.32
CA ALA A 93 14.94 9.80 -3.39
C ALA A 93 15.23 10.53 -4.72
N ALA A 94 15.48 11.84 -4.69
CA ALA A 94 15.85 12.63 -5.87
C ALA A 94 17.35 12.52 -6.19
#